data_AF-A0A0N8PQE5-F1
#
_entry.id   AF-A0A0N8PQE5-F1
#
_cell.length_a   1.000
_cell.length_b   1.000
_cell.length_c   1.000
_cell.angle_alpha   90.00
_cell.angle_beta   90.00
_cell.angle_gamma   90.00
#
_symmetry.space_group_name_H-M   'P 1'
#
loop_
_entity.id
_entity.type
_entity.pdbx_description
1 polymer ?
#
loop_
_entity_poly.entity_id
_entity_poly.type
_entity_poly.pdbx_seq_one_letter_code
_entity_poly.pdbx_strand_id
1 'polypeptide(L)'
;GYYIHGLSVSLAEALAEYTNRVVRQSLGLRTEPGSKTGERGKRYSWGYPACPDLDEHAKLFAILPAERIGVSLTEAFQLVPEQSTAAIVIHHPDAKYFSIGSVAERAEGDVAAVEA
;
A
#
# COMPACT_ATOMS: atom_id res chain seq x y z
N GLY A 1 -13.78 8.53 23.26
CA GLY A 1 -14.12 9.37 22.09
C GLY A 1 -14.15 8.54 20.82
N TYR A 2 -15.16 7.68 20.66
CA TYR A 2 -15.27 6.79 19.51
C TYR A 2 -15.56 7.51 18.19
N TYR A 3 -16.32 8.62 18.24
CA TYR A 3 -16.64 9.43 17.06
C TYR A 3 -15.39 10.05 16.40
N ILE A 4 -14.43 10.52 17.19
CA ILE A 4 -13.17 11.10 16.68
C ILE A 4 -12.31 10.03 16.04
N HIS A 5 -12.22 8.85 16.66
CA HIS A 5 -11.51 7.72 16.08
C HIS A 5 -12.13 7.29 14.73
N GLY A 6 -13.45 7.09 14.68
CA GLY A 6 -14.15 6.73 13.44
C GLY A 6 -13.97 7.78 12.34
N LEU A 7 -14.08 9.07 12.68
CA LEU A 7 -13.81 10.15 11.73
C LEU A 7 -12.38 10.10 11.19
N SER A 8 -11.40 9.82 12.05
CA SER A 8 -9.98 9.76 11.66
C SER A 8 -9.71 8.61 10.68
N VAL A 9 -10.30 7.43 10.92
CA VAL A 9 -10.21 6.28 10.02
C VAL A 9 -10.82 6.60 8.66
N SER A 10 -12.06 7.11 8.65
CA SER A 10 -12.75 7.46 7.41
C SER A 10 -12.03 8.57 6.63
N LEU A 11 -11.39 9.52 7.32
CA LEU A 11 -10.60 10.57 6.67
C LEU A 11 -9.33 10.00 6.03
N ALA A 12 -8.64 9.06 6.71
CA ALA A 12 -7.46 8.40 6.16
C ALA A 12 -7.80 7.62 4.88
N GLU A 13 -8.90 6.87 4.89
CA GLU A 13 -9.40 6.15 3.71
C GLU A 13 -9.79 7.11 2.57
N ALA A 14 -10.54 8.17 2.88
CA ALA A 14 -10.94 9.16 1.90
C ALA A 14 -9.73 9.88 1.27
N LEU A 15 -8.71 10.19 2.07
CA LEU A 15 -7.47 10.80 1.58
C LEU A 15 -6.68 9.82 0.68
N ALA A 16 -6.70 8.54 1.02
CA ALA A 16 -6.08 7.50 0.20
C ALA A 16 -6.76 7.37 -1.17
N GLU A 17 -8.09 7.38 -1.21
CA GLU A 17 -8.87 7.37 -2.45
C GLU A 17 -8.65 8.65 -3.26
N TYR A 18 -8.68 9.81 -2.60
CA TYR A 18 -8.39 11.10 -3.21
C TYR A 18 -7.00 11.12 -3.87
N THR A 19 -5.98 10.68 -3.14
CA THR A 19 -4.59 10.61 -3.62
C THR A 19 -4.49 9.67 -4.83
N ASN A 20 -5.13 8.50 -4.77
CA ASN A 20 -5.19 7.58 -5.90
C ASN A 20 -5.85 8.23 -7.13
N ARG A 21 -6.95 8.97 -6.94
CA ARG A 21 -7.61 9.71 -8.02
C ARG A 21 -6.68 10.76 -8.63
N VAL A 22 -5.93 11.50 -7.82
CA VAL A 22 -4.94 12.49 -8.30
C VAL A 22 -3.84 11.80 -9.12
N VAL A 23 -3.28 10.68 -8.64
CA VAL A 23 -2.28 9.90 -9.39
C VAL A 23 -2.83 9.40 -10.72
N ARG A 24 -4.06 8.89 -10.75
CA ARG A 24 -4.70 8.44 -11.99
C ARG A 24 -4.89 9.60 -12.97
N GLN A 25 -5.34 10.75 -12.49
CA GLN A 25 -5.52 11.95 -13.31
C GLN A 25 -4.19 12.44 -13.89
N SER A 26 -3.11 12.46 -13.10
CA SER A 26 -1.78 12.89 -13.58
C SER A 26 -1.19 11.94 -14.62
N LEU A 27 -1.53 10.65 -14.56
CA LEU A 27 -1.15 9.63 -15.55
C LEU A 27 -2.08 9.58 -16.78
N GLY A 28 -3.08 10.47 -16.88
CA GLY A 28 -4.06 10.45 -17.97
C GLY A 28 -5.03 9.26 -17.93
N LEU A 29 -5.11 8.55 -16.80
CA LEU A 29 -5.94 7.36 -16.61
C LEU A 29 -7.34 7.73 -16.11
N ARG A 30 -8.00 8.61 -16.86
CA ARG A 30 -9.37 9.02 -16.59
C ARG A 30 -10.28 7.81 -16.68
N THR A 31 -11.24 7.73 -15.76
CA THR A 31 -12.27 6.70 -15.84
C THR A 31 -13.16 7.06 -17.02
N GLU A 32 -13.15 6.23 -18.07
CA GLU A 32 -14.07 6.37 -19.19
C GLU A 32 -15.52 6.19 -18.71
N PRO A 33 -16.51 6.90 -19.28
CA PRO A 33 -17.91 6.67 -18.97
C PRO A 33 -18.28 5.20 -19.21
N GLY A 34 -18.77 4.51 -18.17
CA GLY A 34 -19.12 3.09 -18.23
C GLY A 34 -17.99 2.12 -17.89
N SER A 35 -16.75 2.59 -17.74
CA SER A 35 -15.68 1.80 -17.12
C SER A 35 -15.93 1.74 -15.61
N LYS A 36 -15.85 0.54 -15.01
CA LYS A 36 -15.87 0.46 -13.55
C LYS A 36 -14.64 1.19 -13.02
N THR A 37 -14.88 2.31 -12.35
CA THR A 37 -13.89 3.03 -11.56
C THR A 37 -13.09 2.02 -10.72
N GLY A 38 -11.79 1.89 -10.98
CA GLY A 38 -10.89 1.03 -10.19
C GLY A 38 -10.46 -0.31 -10.79
N GLU A 39 -10.87 -0.68 -12.00
CA GLU A 39 -10.41 -1.96 -12.61
C GLU A 39 -8.93 -1.91 -13.07
N ARG A 40 -8.50 -0.83 -13.72
CA ARG A 40 -7.10 -0.64 -14.19
C ARG A 40 -6.16 -0.26 -13.04
N GLY A 41 -5.04 -0.98 -12.92
CA GLY A 41 -4.04 -0.74 -11.90
C GLY A 41 -4.42 -1.31 -10.52
N LYS A 42 -3.47 -1.33 -9.59
CA LYS A 42 -3.63 -1.82 -8.22
C LYS A 42 -2.80 -0.97 -7.24
N ARG A 43 -3.23 -0.98 -5.99
CA ARG A 43 -2.53 -0.38 -4.85
C ARG A 43 -2.13 -1.50 -3.90
N TYR A 44 -0.84 -1.62 -3.63
CA TYR A 44 -0.32 -2.64 -2.72
C TYR A 44 0.20 -1.95 -1.47
N SER A 45 -0.36 -2.30 -0.32
CA SER A 45 0.03 -1.76 0.98
C SER A 45 0.79 -2.83 1.77
N TRP A 46 1.73 -2.39 2.59
CA TRP A 46 2.48 -3.29 3.46
C TRP A 46 1.57 -3.93 4.52
N GLY A 47 1.88 -5.17 4.90
CA GLY A 47 1.04 -6.02 5.76
C GLY A 47 -0.07 -6.78 5.03
N TYR A 48 -0.22 -6.60 3.71
CA TYR A 48 -1.15 -7.36 2.86
C TYR A 48 -0.43 -8.46 2.08
N PRO A 49 -1.13 -9.47 1.53
CA PRO A 49 -0.51 -10.65 0.92
C PRO A 49 0.52 -10.39 -0.20
N ALA A 50 0.38 -9.29 -0.95
CA ALA A 50 1.32 -8.90 -2.00
C ALA A 50 2.58 -8.19 -1.47
N CYS A 51 2.51 -7.63 -0.26
CA CYS A 51 3.58 -6.88 0.41
C CYS A 51 3.51 -7.16 1.92
N PRO A 52 3.73 -8.40 2.41
CA PRO A 52 3.43 -8.73 3.79
C PRO A 52 4.46 -8.19 4.79
N ASP A 53 5.65 -7.81 4.32
CA ASP A 53 6.82 -7.52 5.15
C ASP A 53 6.83 -6.03 5.56
N LEU A 54 6.49 -5.71 6.82
CA LEU A 54 6.35 -4.31 7.27
C LEU A 54 7.66 -3.53 7.34
N ASP A 55 8.80 -4.22 7.54
CA ASP A 55 10.14 -3.63 7.60
C ASP A 55 10.56 -2.93 6.30
N GLU A 56 9.97 -3.33 5.18
CA GLU A 56 10.11 -2.67 3.89
C GLU A 56 9.58 -1.22 3.87
N HIS A 57 8.79 -0.78 4.87
CA HIS A 57 8.48 0.64 5.05
C HIS A 57 9.74 1.50 5.26
N ALA A 58 10.85 0.95 5.78
CA ALA A 58 12.10 1.68 5.88
C ALA A 58 12.61 2.14 4.51
N LYS A 59 12.45 1.30 3.47
CA LYS A 59 12.81 1.66 2.09
C LYS A 59 11.88 2.73 1.53
N LEU A 60 10.59 2.65 1.83
CA LEU A 60 9.64 3.69 1.47
C LEU A 60 10.06 5.04 2.07
N PHE A 61 10.39 5.09 3.36
CA PHE A 61 10.77 6.32 4.06
C PHE A 61 12.10 6.90 3.56
N ALA A 62 13.01 6.05 3.09
CA ALA A 62 14.23 6.50 2.43
C ALA A 62 13.97 7.24 1.09
N ILE A 63 12.89 6.90 0.38
CA ILE A 63 12.53 7.50 -0.92
C ILE A 63 11.56 8.67 -0.74
N LEU A 64 10.62 8.53 0.20
CA LEU A 64 9.59 9.51 0.51
C LEU A 64 9.73 9.91 1.98
N PRO A 65 10.26 11.11 2.28
CA PRO A 65 10.43 11.59 3.64
C PRO A 65 9.08 11.96 4.28
N ALA A 66 8.37 10.94 4.77
CA ALA A 66 7.02 11.04 5.32
C ALA A 66 6.97 11.81 6.66
N GLU A 67 8.11 11.97 7.32
CA GLU A 67 8.26 12.80 8.52
C GLU A 67 7.90 14.26 8.25
N ARG A 68 8.03 14.71 7.00
CA ARG A 68 7.61 16.06 6.56
C ARG A 68 6.11 16.29 6.70
N ILE A 69 5.31 15.24 6.70
CA ILE A 69 3.86 15.29 6.93
C ILE A 69 3.49 14.75 8.33
N GLY A 70 4.47 14.60 9.22
CA GLY A 70 4.27 14.15 10.59
C GLY A 70 4.00 12.64 10.73
N VAL A 71 4.30 11.84 9.71
CA VAL A 71 4.19 10.38 9.76
C VAL A 71 5.56 9.79 10.09
N SER A 72 5.60 8.85 11.04
CA SER A 72 6.81 8.15 11.50
C SER A 72 6.59 6.64 11.54
N LEU A 73 7.63 5.88 11.87
CA LEU A 73 7.57 4.43 12.05
C LEU A 73 7.81 4.06 13.52
N THR A 74 7.08 3.04 14.02
CA THR A 74 7.43 2.35 15.25
C THR A 74 8.68 1.48 15.06
N GLU A 75 9.23 0.93 16.15
CA GLU A 75 10.30 -0.08 16.08
C GLU A 75 9.88 -1.34 15.28
N ALA A 76 8.58 -1.63 15.24
CA ALA A 76 8.00 -2.71 14.45
C ALA A 76 7.54 -2.26 13.04
N PHE A 77 7.99 -1.09 12.59
CA PHE A 77 7.72 -0.54 11.25
C PHE A 77 6.25 -0.26 10.93
N GLN A 78 5.41 -0.07 11.96
CA GLN A 78 4.04 0.40 11.79
C GLN A 78 4.01 1.92 11.62
N LEU A 79 3.07 2.44 10.83
CA LEU A 79 2.89 3.88 10.64
C LEU A 79 2.33 4.54 11.90
N VAL A 80 2.88 5.70 12.26
CA VAL A 80 2.37 6.54 13.35
C VAL A 80 2.11 7.94 12.79
N PRO A 81 0.87 8.46 12.87
CA PRO A 81 -0.31 7.85 13.51
C PRO A 81 -0.82 6.62 12.74
N GLU A 82 -1.50 5.71 13.45
CA GLU A 82 -2.05 4.46 12.87
C GLU A 82 -3.10 4.74 11.78
N GLN A 83 -3.80 5.86 11.85
CA GLN A 83 -4.71 6.35 10.81
C GLN A 83 -3.93 6.99 9.64
N SER A 84 -2.90 6.28 9.18
CA SER A 84 -2.10 6.58 8.00
C SER A 84 -2.10 5.37 7.08
N THR A 85 -1.84 5.58 5.79
CA THR A 85 -1.67 4.49 4.84
C THR A 85 -0.53 4.80 3.89
N ALA A 86 0.17 3.75 3.49
CA ALA A 86 1.17 3.78 2.45
C ALA A 86 0.85 2.70 1.42
N ALA A 87 1.11 2.98 0.14
CA ALA A 87 0.91 2.01 -0.91
C ALA A 87 1.84 2.25 -2.10
N ILE A 88 2.26 1.17 -2.74
CA ILE A 88 2.79 1.17 -4.10
C ILE A 88 1.61 1.26 -5.06
N VAL A 89 1.65 2.21 -6.00
CA VAL A 89 0.60 2.39 -7.03
C VAL A 89 1.12 1.89 -8.37
N ILE A 90 0.53 0.81 -8.88
CA ILE A 90 0.85 0.24 -10.19
C ILE A 90 -0.31 0.53 -11.15
N HIS A 91 -0.02 1.11 -12.30
CA HIS A 91 -1.04 1.58 -13.25
C HIS A 91 -1.29 0.65 -14.45
N HIS A 92 -0.54 -0.45 -14.53
CA HIS A 92 -0.66 -1.43 -15.61
C HIS A 92 -2.09 -2.00 -15.67
N PRO A 93 -2.72 -2.14 -16.86
CA PRO A 93 -4.08 -2.67 -16.99
C PRO A 93 -4.22 -4.08 -16.40
N ASP A 94 -3.18 -4.91 -16.55
CA ASP A 94 -3.19 -6.29 -16.06
C ASP A 94 -2.71 -6.45 -14.61
N ALA A 95 -2.50 -5.35 -13.87
CA ALA A 95 -2.14 -5.44 -12.46
C ALA A 95 -3.25 -6.16 -11.68
N LYS A 96 -2.89 -7.17 -10.90
CA LYS A 96 -3.80 -8.00 -10.11
C LYS A 96 -3.32 -8.08 -8.67
N TYR A 97 -4.23 -8.33 -7.73
CA TYR A 97 -3.82 -8.76 -6.41
C TYR A 97 -3.25 -10.18 -6.51
N PHE A 98 -2.16 -10.42 -5.80
CA PHE A 98 -1.49 -11.71 -5.69
C PHE A 98 -1.02 -11.88 -4.25
N SER A 99 -0.65 -13.10 -3.88
CA SER A 99 -0.02 -13.41 -2.61
C SER A 99 1.37 -13.97 -2.91
N ILE A 100 2.36 -13.57 -2.12
CA ILE A 100 3.72 -14.10 -2.22
C ILE A 100 4.09 -14.99 -1.02
N GLY A 101 3.14 -15.26 -0.12
CA GLY A 101 3.43 -15.92 1.16
C GLY A 101 4.25 -15.04 2.11
N SER A 102 4.36 -15.46 3.36
CA SER A 102 5.24 -14.90 4.38
C SER A 102 6.71 -15.10 4.03
N VAL A 103 7.60 -14.35 4.69
CA VAL A 103 9.05 -14.59 4.59
C VAL A 103 9.42 -16.03 4.93
N ALA A 104 8.76 -16.63 5.93
CA ALA A 104 9.02 -18.02 6.32
C ALA A 104 8.69 -19.00 5.18
N GLU A 105 7.52 -18.85 4.56
CA GLU A 105 7.11 -19.69 3.42
C GLU A 105 8.04 -19.50 2.21
N ARG A 106 8.52 -18.27 1.97
CA ARG A 106 9.49 -17.98 0.90
C ARG A 106 10.88 -18.54 1.19
N ALA A 107 11.34 -18.44 2.44
CA ALA A 107 12.62 -19.00 2.87
C ALA A 107 12.64 -20.53 2.77
N GLU A 108 11.55 -21.21 3.11
CA GLU A 108 11.40 -22.65 2.92
C GLU A 108 11.38 -23.04 1.43
N GLY A 109 10.69 -22.26 0.59
CA GLY A 109 10.62 -22.50 -0.86
C GLY A 109 11.94 -22.29 -1.60
N ASP A 110 12.72 -21.27 -1.23
CA ASP A 110 14.03 -21.00 -1.84
C ASP A 110 15.07 -22.09 -1.49
N VAL A 111 15.04 -22.63 -0.27
CA VAL A 111 15.93 -23.74 0.12
C VAL A 111 15.63 -25.00 -0.69
N ALA A 112 14.34 -25.34 -0.85
CA ALA A 112 13.92 -26.50 -1.64
C ALA A 112 14.28 -26.39 -3.14
N ALA A 113 14.34 -25.18 -3.69
CA ALA A 113 14.72 -24.94 -5.09
C ALA A 113 16.23 -25.05 -5.35
N VAL A 114 17.07 -24.98 -4.32
CA VAL A 114 18.54 -25.14 -4.43
C VAL A 114 18.96 -26.60 -4.28
N GLU A 115 18.11 -27.45 -3.70
CA GLU A 115 18.37 -28.88 -3.47
C GLU A 115 17.83 -29.80 -4.60
N ALA A 116 17.23 -29.24 -5.66
CA ALA A 116 16.67 -29.96 -6.82
C ALA A 116 17.52 -29.75 -8.09
#